data_AF-A0A1I6U639-F1
#
_entry.id   AF-A0A1I6U639-F1
#
_cell.length_a   1.000
_cell.length_b   1.000
_cell.length_c   1.000
_cell.angle_alpha   90.00
_cell.angle_beta   90.00
_cell.angle_gamma   90.00
#
_symmetry.space_group_name_H-M   'P 1'
#
loop_
_entity.id
_entity.type
_entity.pdbx_description
1 polymer ?
#
loop_
_entity_poly.entity_id
_entity_poly.type
_entity_poly.pdbx_seq_one_letter_code
_entity_poly.pdbx_strand_id
1 'polypeptide(L)'
;MNPLNLFALNAQFASLWVDTQTVMTLRILGMAGLMPHASGENSRMVKEKGPAMAQAYKSATKAAMAGGRPDQIMTAAMAPVSKKVRANRKRLTK
;
A
#
# COMPACT_ATOMS: atom_id res chain seq x y z
N MET A 1 -24.37 -1.26 -6.78
CA MET A 1 -23.18 -0.44 -6.49
C MET A 1 -23.51 0.98 -6.93
N ASN A 2 -23.43 1.97 -6.04
CA ASN A 2 -23.79 3.36 -6.35
C ASN A 2 -22.69 3.98 -7.26
N PRO A 3 -23.01 4.73 -8.34
CA PRO A 3 -21.99 5.32 -9.24
C PRO A 3 -20.98 6.22 -8.51
N LEU A 4 -21.39 6.90 -7.45
CA LEU A 4 -20.49 7.67 -6.58
C LEU A 4 -19.44 6.80 -5.87
N ASN A 5 -19.82 5.57 -5.49
CA ASN A 5 -18.88 4.63 -4.86
C ASN A 5 -17.86 4.11 -5.87
N LEU A 6 -18.25 3.93 -7.14
CA LEU A 6 -17.32 3.56 -8.21
C LEU A 6 -16.33 4.68 -8.48
N PHE A 7 -16.77 5.94 -8.54
CA PHE A 7 -15.87 7.08 -8.72
C PHE A 7 -14.90 7.22 -7.54
N ALA A 8 -15.39 7.13 -6.31
CA ALA A 8 -14.55 7.17 -5.11
C ALA A 8 -13.55 6.00 -5.05
N LEU A 9 -13.94 4.80 -5.48
CA LEU A 9 -13.07 3.65 -5.57
C LEU A 9 -11.97 3.87 -6.63
N ASN A 10 -12.34 4.33 -7.83
CA ASN A 10 -11.39 4.65 -8.90
C ASN A 10 -10.38 5.73 -8.48
N ALA A 11 -10.84 6.78 -7.81
CA ALA A 11 -9.97 7.82 -7.27
C ALA A 11 -9.00 7.27 -6.20
N GLN A 12 -9.47 6.38 -5.32
CA GLN A 12 -8.61 5.71 -4.34
C GLN A 12 -7.56 4.82 -5.02
N PHE A 13 -7.96 4.03 -6.02
CA PHE A 13 -7.04 3.23 -6.83
C PHE A 13 -6.01 4.09 -7.54
N ALA A 14 -6.42 5.19 -8.19
CA ALA A 14 -5.51 6.12 -8.83
C ALA A 14 -4.51 6.71 -7.83
N SER A 15 -4.97 7.13 -6.66
CA SER A 15 -4.07 7.65 -5.60
C SER A 15 -3.06 6.61 -5.13
N LEU A 16 -3.51 5.35 -4.95
CA LEU A 16 -2.65 4.25 -4.56
C LEU A 16 -1.61 3.93 -5.64
N TRP A 17 -2.02 4.00 -6.90
CA TRP A 17 -1.16 3.74 -8.04
C TRP A 17 -0.05 4.79 -8.15
N VAL A 18 -0.39 6.08 -8.01
CA VAL A 18 0.58 7.18 -7.96
C VAL A 18 1.52 7.04 -6.76
N ASP A 19 0.99 6.74 -5.57
CA ASP A 19 1.80 6.53 -4.37
C ASP A 19 2.76 5.34 -4.54
N THR A 20 2.30 4.26 -5.17
CA THR A 20 3.11 3.06 -5.45
C THR A 20 4.22 3.36 -6.44
N GLN A 21 3.91 4.05 -7.55
CA GLN A 21 4.93 4.43 -8.52
C GLN A 21 5.97 5.36 -7.90
N THR A 22 5.54 6.33 -7.10
CA THR A 22 6.46 7.23 -6.40
C THR A 22 7.42 6.45 -5.49
N VAL A 23 6.91 5.50 -4.69
CA VAL A 23 7.76 4.65 -3.83
C VAL A 23 8.75 3.83 -4.65
N MET A 24 8.32 3.28 -5.79
CA MET A 24 9.19 2.51 -6.68
C MET A 24 10.30 3.39 -7.27
N THR A 25 9.96 4.56 -7.80
CA THR A 25 10.93 5.51 -8.33
C THR A 25 11.94 5.95 -7.27
N LEU A 26 11.48 6.34 -6.07
CA LEU A 26 12.37 6.74 -4.97
C LEU A 26 13.34 5.63 -4.58
N ARG A 27 12.89 4.37 -4.58
CA ARG A 27 13.75 3.21 -4.30
C ARG A 27 14.76 2.96 -5.39
N ILE A 28 14.37 3.10 -6.67
CA ILE A 28 15.31 3.00 -7.80
C ILE A 28 16.37 4.10 -7.70
N LEU A 29 15.97 5.34 -7.44
CA LEU A 29 16.90 6.47 -7.27
C LEU A 29 17.84 6.26 -6.08
N GLY A 30 17.34 5.80 -4.93
CA GLY A 30 18.15 5.50 -3.75
C GLY A 30 19.13 4.34 -3.99
N MET A 31 18.71 3.28 -4.69
CA MET A 31 19.59 2.16 -5.07
C MET A 31 20.64 2.54 -6.10
N ALA A 32 20.31 3.46 -7.02
CA ALA A 32 21.23 3.98 -8.03
C ALA A 32 22.24 5.00 -7.46
N GLY A 33 22.16 5.34 -6.17
CA GLY A 33 23.00 6.36 -5.54
C GLY A 33 22.64 7.79 -5.92
N LEU A 34 21.51 8.00 -6.61
CA LEU A 34 21.05 9.32 -7.07
C LEU A 34 20.34 10.12 -5.97
N MET A 35 20.00 9.48 -4.85
CA MET A 35 19.38 10.10 -3.68
C MET A 35 19.97 9.50 -2.39
N PRO A 36 20.28 10.31 -1.37
CA PRO A 36 20.65 9.81 -0.05
C PRO A 36 19.52 8.92 0.51
N HIS A 37 19.84 7.72 0.96
CA HIS A 37 18.87 6.84 1.62
C HIS A 37 19.49 6.20 2.88
N ALA A 38 18.67 5.94 3.90
CA ALA A 38 19.11 5.37 5.17
C ALA A 38 19.72 3.97 5.04
N SER A 39 20.91 3.72 5.59
CA SER A 39 21.56 2.41 5.54
C SER A 39 20.61 1.28 6.01
N GLY A 40 20.45 0.26 5.17
CA GLY A 40 19.56 -0.88 5.45
C GLY A 40 18.09 -0.71 5.05
N GLU A 41 17.69 0.36 4.37
CA GLU A 41 16.32 0.55 3.84
C GLU A 41 15.84 -0.62 2.98
N ASN A 42 16.70 -1.14 2.11
CA ASN A 42 16.36 -2.27 1.24
C ASN A 42 16.08 -3.55 2.06
N SER A 43 16.80 -3.75 3.17
CA SER A 43 16.56 -4.87 4.08
C SER A 43 15.25 -4.68 4.87
N ARG A 44 14.98 -3.46 5.38
CA ARG A 44 13.70 -3.13 6.03
C ARG A 44 12.52 -3.33 5.09
N MET A 45 12.66 -2.89 3.84
CA MET A 45 11.65 -3.03 2.80
C MET A 45 11.19 -4.48 2.64
N VAL A 46 12.12 -5.43 2.57
CA VAL A 46 11.79 -6.86 2.44
C VAL A 46 11.13 -7.38 3.72
N LYS A 47 11.67 -7.00 4.89
CA LYS A 47 11.11 -7.39 6.20
C LYS A 47 9.68 -6.88 6.41
N GLU A 48 9.32 -5.74 5.83
CA GLU A 48 7.98 -5.17 5.94
C GLU A 48 6.92 -5.92 5.10
N LYS A 49 7.31 -6.65 4.04
CA LYS A 49 6.36 -7.34 3.14
C LYS A 49 5.56 -8.43 3.85
N GLY A 50 6.22 -9.25 4.66
CA GLY A 50 5.57 -10.36 5.39
C GLY A 50 4.46 -9.89 6.33
N PRO A 51 4.76 -9.00 7.30
CA PRO A 51 3.76 -8.42 8.18
C PRO A 51 2.65 -7.66 7.44
N ALA A 52 2.98 -6.96 6.34
CA ALA A 52 1.99 -6.25 5.54
C ALA A 52 0.99 -7.21 4.87
N MET A 53 1.47 -8.33 4.31
CA MET A 53 0.59 -9.38 3.76
C MET A 53 -0.26 -10.02 4.86
N ALA A 54 0.34 -10.40 5.99
CA ALA A 54 -0.40 -10.99 7.11
C ALA A 54 -1.52 -10.05 7.61
N GLN A 55 -1.28 -8.74 7.63
CA GLN A 55 -2.27 -7.76 8.04
C GLN A 55 -3.37 -7.54 6.99
N ALA A 56 -3.03 -7.59 5.70
CA ALA A 56 -4.00 -7.60 4.61
C ALA A 56 -4.90 -8.84 4.68
N TYR A 57 -4.32 -10.03 4.84
CA TYR A 57 -5.06 -11.29 5.02
C TYR A 57 -5.98 -11.25 6.24
N LYS A 58 -5.47 -10.83 7.40
CA LYS A 58 -6.30 -10.71 8.62
C LYS A 58 -7.49 -9.77 8.41
N SER A 59 -7.30 -8.66 7.71
CA SER A 59 -8.36 -7.68 7.42
C SER A 59 -9.37 -8.23 6.41
N ALA A 60 -8.91 -8.97 5.40
CA ALA A 60 -9.74 -9.66 4.44
C ALA A 60 -10.59 -10.76 5.11
N THR A 61 -9.97 -11.63 5.91
CA THR A 61 -10.66 -12.70 6.65
C THR A 61 -11.68 -12.13 7.62
N LYS A 62 -11.35 -11.03 8.32
CA LYS A 62 -12.32 -10.35 9.22
C LYS A 62 -13.54 -9.83 8.46
N ALA A 63 -13.33 -9.22 7.29
CA ALA A 63 -14.42 -8.74 6.44
C ALA A 63 -15.25 -9.91 5.86
N ALA A 64 -14.60 -11.02 5.50
CA ALA A 64 -15.27 -12.22 5.01
C ALA A 64 -16.13 -12.88 6.10
N MET A 65 -15.59 -13.05 7.31
CA MET A 65 -16.35 -13.59 8.45
C MET A 65 -17.52 -12.71 8.87
N ALA A 66 -17.44 -11.40 8.63
CA ALA A 66 -18.54 -10.48 8.87
C ALA A 66 -19.64 -10.53 7.79
N GLY A 67 -19.58 -11.48 6.84
CA GLY A 67 -20.52 -11.56 5.72
C GLY A 67 -20.32 -10.47 4.67
N GLY A 68 -19.15 -9.83 4.64
CA GLY A 68 -18.84 -8.77 3.69
C GLY A 68 -18.88 -9.26 2.25
N ARG A 69 -19.38 -8.41 1.35
CA ARG A 69 -19.38 -8.70 -0.08
C ARG A 69 -17.94 -8.73 -0.63
N PRO A 70 -17.65 -9.41 -1.74
CA PRO A 70 -16.28 -9.52 -2.29
C PRO A 70 -15.55 -8.18 -2.50
N ASP A 71 -16.28 -7.13 -2.89
CA ASP A 71 -15.78 -5.76 -3.03
C ASP A 71 -15.37 -5.13 -1.69
N GLN A 72 -16.11 -5.41 -0.62
CA GLN A 72 -15.78 -4.96 0.74
C GLN A 72 -14.58 -5.71 1.32
N ILE A 73 -14.46 -7.01 1.02
CA ILE A 73 -13.32 -7.84 1.43
C ILE A 73 -12.03 -7.33 0.77
N MET A 74 -12.04 -7.05 -0.53
CA MET A 74 -10.89 -6.46 -1.22
C MET A 74 -10.56 -5.08 -0.68
N THR A 75 -11.56 -4.23 -0.45
CA THR A 75 -11.34 -2.89 0.11
C THR A 75 -10.70 -2.97 1.51
N ALA A 76 -11.16 -3.89 2.36
CA ALA A 76 -10.59 -4.12 3.69
C ALA A 76 -9.16 -4.66 3.63
N ALA A 77 -8.83 -5.51 2.65
CA ALA A 77 -7.47 -6.00 2.42
C ALA A 77 -6.53 -4.89 1.92
N MET A 78 -7.02 -3.98 1.09
CA MET A 78 -6.24 -2.89 0.47
C MET A 78 -5.96 -1.71 1.38
N ALA A 79 -6.85 -1.43 2.35
CA ALA A 79 -6.69 -0.33 3.30
C ALA A 79 -5.34 -0.35 4.07
N PRO A 80 -4.90 -1.46 4.70
CA PRO A 80 -3.61 -1.51 5.39
C PRO A 80 -2.42 -1.36 4.43
N VAL A 81 -2.52 -1.91 3.21
CA VAL A 81 -1.49 -1.77 2.17
C VAL A 81 -1.33 -0.30 1.77
N SER A 82 -2.43 0.38 1.47
CA SER A 82 -2.43 1.79 1.07
C SER A 82 -1.83 2.70 2.14
N LYS A 83 -2.14 2.44 3.43
CA LYS A 83 -1.55 3.16 4.56
C LYS A 83 -0.03 2.98 4.63
N LYS A 84 0.47 1.77 4.37
CA LYS A 84 1.91 1.47 4.36
C LYS A 84 2.62 2.11 3.17
N VAL A 85 2.02 2.12 1.97
CA VAL A 85 2.60 2.79 0.80
C VAL A 85 2.76 4.29 1.06
N ARG A 86 1.73 4.95 1.61
CA ARG A 86 1.81 6.37 1.99
C ARG A 86 2.88 6.66 3.04
N ALA A 87 2.99 5.81 4.06
CA ALA A 87 4.04 5.93 5.07
C ALA A 87 5.44 5.76 4.46
N ASN A 88 5.61 4.83 3.52
CA ASN A 88 6.87 4.63 2.79
C ASN A 88 7.22 5.84 1.94
N ARG A 89 6.27 6.39 1.18
CA ARG A 89 6.48 7.61 0.38
C ARG A 89 7.00 8.77 1.25
N LYS A 90 6.35 9.04 2.40
CA LYS A 90 6.75 10.10 3.33
C LYS A 90 8.12 9.89 3.97
N ARG A 91 8.59 8.65 4.03
CA ARG A 91 9.84 8.30 4.71
C ARG A 91 11.02 8.26 3.74
N LEU A 92 10.78 7.84 2.51
CA LEU A 92 11.78 7.86 1.42
C LEU A 92 12.06 9.27 0.89
N THR A 93 11.25 10.25 1.28
CA THR A 93 11.41 11.68 0.94
C THR A 93 11.98 12.51 2.10
N LYS A 94 12.29 11.86 3.24
CA LYS A 94 12.98 12.45 4.38
C LYS A 94 14.44 12.06 4.33
#